data_AF-A0A7K0D184-F1
#
_entry.id   AF-A0A7K0D184-F1
#
_cell.length_a   1.000
_cell.length_b   1.000
_cell.length_c   1.000
_cell.angle_alpha   90.00
_cell.angle_beta   90.00
_cell.angle_gamma   90.00
#
_symmetry.space_group_name_H-M   'P 1'
#
loop_
_entity.id
_entity.type
_entity.pdbx_description
1 polymer ?
#
loop_
_entity_poly.entity_id
_entity_poly.type
_entity_poly.pdbx_seq_one_letter_code
_entity_poly.pdbx_strand_id
1 'polypeptide(L)'
;MGGADPATAWNSAYQRLADDVIDTVRAYWSALRRLSDILNICGWNWDTAEHNALIGKNKSAAPAKPTLNTASELNLPHVPEPGNGSGLGLFIDPLMATPLFMVGTSLGGLRIPGGDIHRLEAAATAWNAFAISDPFETSPALRQISDSFGAINAPEVMDIQEILITLENGQAAIWNAAGGLAKGVRAYHDELVNFRAALAAEAPDAFLHETVTVTTTATEVRITLTGKITDNIDTAATALENVFTRHPLSGLLRTPVFGGAESGDIIGRMRSIAEIPLVPESGNQQDNTRLDGAMATIETWEAAPTTLSAVDVSKIDPTLRPWTEAAVTYGNQAGIDPRLVLAIVANEGATRTLQGGSGLSDEYDIGRYLTDPARVAGGYLGIGGNKEGNSLGLTNMKENTFNDVKAAFPDQFKNDDWHDLIGNNDLAIKATTYKLKLIENQFGPQVHDDIKSKYTLNQFLAASYNAGDKETSRYVQTGSIGPAATSYMERATQHFNHAQDLLCSSGAYICN
;
A
#
# COMPACT_ATOMS: atom_id res chain seq x y z
N MET A 1 -13.44 27.00 16.02
CA MET A 1 -14.37 26.06 15.36
C MET A 1 -13.71 24.68 15.42
N GLY A 2 -14.27 23.74 16.18
CA GLY A 2 -13.58 22.51 16.59
C GLY A 2 -14.42 21.26 16.44
N GLY A 3 -14.90 20.97 15.22
CA GLY A 3 -15.59 19.72 14.92
C GLY A 3 -15.34 19.30 13.46
N ALA A 4 -15.02 18.02 13.25
CA ALA A 4 -14.85 17.45 11.91
C ALA A 4 -16.17 17.44 11.11
N ASP A 5 -16.11 17.90 9.86
CA ASP A 5 -17.18 17.83 8.84
C ASP A 5 -17.56 16.35 8.59
N PRO A 6 -18.85 15.95 8.59
CA PRO A 6 -19.28 14.59 8.26
C PRO A 6 -18.71 14.06 6.94
N ALA A 7 -18.42 14.93 5.97
CA ALA A 7 -17.87 14.54 4.68
C ALA A 7 -16.34 14.35 4.70
N THR A 8 -15.64 14.62 5.82
CA THR A 8 -14.17 14.53 5.90
C THR A 8 -13.65 13.15 5.47
N ALA A 9 -14.22 12.07 6.02
CA ALA A 9 -13.78 10.72 5.70
C ALA A 9 -13.97 10.38 4.22
N TRP A 10 -15.12 10.77 3.66
CA TRP A 10 -15.43 10.60 2.25
C TRP A 10 -14.48 11.41 1.35
N ASN A 11 -14.25 12.69 1.65
CA ASN A 11 -13.36 13.56 0.89
C ASN A 11 -11.93 13.03 0.89
N SER A 12 -11.41 12.59 2.05
CA SER A 12 -10.08 12.00 2.13
C SER A 12 -9.98 10.68 1.36
N ALA A 13 -11.04 9.85 1.35
CA ALA A 13 -11.05 8.61 0.58
C ALA A 13 -11.10 8.88 -0.94
N TYR A 14 -11.90 9.86 -1.35
CA TYR A 14 -11.97 10.33 -2.74
C TYR A 14 -10.61 10.85 -3.23
N GLN A 15 -9.97 11.75 -2.47
CA GLN A 15 -8.69 12.34 -2.85
C GLN A 15 -7.61 11.27 -2.99
N ARG A 16 -7.46 10.39 -2.00
CA ARG A 16 -6.50 9.28 -2.07
C ARG A 16 -6.68 8.43 -3.32
N LEU A 17 -7.91 7.96 -3.57
CA LEU A 17 -8.15 7.11 -4.73
C LEU A 17 -7.97 7.86 -6.06
N ALA A 18 -8.34 9.13 -6.12
CA ALA A 18 -8.10 9.94 -7.31
C ALA A 18 -6.61 10.13 -7.60
N ASP A 19 -5.81 10.41 -6.56
CA ASP A 19 -4.35 10.51 -6.67
C ASP A 19 -3.74 9.16 -7.08
N ASP A 20 -4.19 8.05 -6.48
CA ASP A 20 -3.75 6.69 -6.83
C ASP A 20 -4.03 6.37 -8.30
N VAL A 21 -5.19 6.74 -8.85
CA VAL A 21 -5.52 6.56 -10.27
C VAL A 21 -4.57 7.36 -11.14
N ILE A 22 -4.31 8.62 -10.82
CA ILE A 22 -3.40 9.49 -11.57
C ILE A 22 -1.97 8.95 -11.56
N ASP A 23 -1.48 8.50 -10.41
CA ASP A 23 -0.16 7.88 -10.30
C ASP A 23 -0.08 6.56 -11.05
N THR A 24 -1.15 5.77 -11.06
CA THR A 24 -1.24 4.54 -11.85
C THR A 24 -1.17 4.85 -13.35
N VAL A 25 -1.84 5.90 -13.82
CA VAL A 25 -1.75 6.34 -15.23
C VAL A 25 -0.33 6.75 -15.60
N ARG A 26 0.38 7.48 -14.72
CA ARG A 26 1.79 7.85 -14.95
C ARG A 26 2.71 6.64 -15.00
N ALA A 27 2.52 5.69 -14.09
CA ALA A 27 3.28 4.45 -14.06
C ALA A 27 3.03 3.61 -15.32
N TYR A 28 1.76 3.47 -15.72
CA TYR A 28 1.35 2.78 -16.94
C TYR A 28 1.99 3.39 -18.19
N TRP A 29 1.95 4.73 -18.32
CA TRP A 29 2.59 5.45 -19.42
C TRP A 29 4.11 5.20 -19.48
N SER A 30 4.76 5.24 -18.32
CA SER A 30 6.20 5.02 -18.21
C SER A 30 6.58 3.57 -18.56
N ALA A 31 5.76 2.62 -18.13
CA ALA A 31 5.92 1.20 -18.43
C ALA A 31 5.74 0.89 -19.93
N LEU A 32 4.70 1.46 -20.57
CA LEU A 32 4.49 1.33 -22.01
C LEU A 32 5.68 1.82 -22.82
N ARG A 33 6.20 3.00 -22.45
CA ARG A 33 7.37 3.58 -23.12
C ARG A 33 8.61 2.71 -22.94
N ARG A 34 8.84 2.24 -21.71
CA ARG A 34 9.96 1.36 -21.42
C ARG A 34 9.88 0.07 -22.22
N LEU A 35 8.69 -0.55 -22.29
CA LEU A 35 8.48 -1.74 -23.12
C LEU A 35 8.78 -1.44 -24.60
N SER A 36 8.35 -0.29 -25.13
CA SER A 36 8.69 0.09 -26.50
C SER A 36 10.20 0.16 -26.73
N ASP A 37 10.96 0.72 -25.78
CA ASP A 37 12.42 0.79 -25.87
C ASP A 37 13.06 -0.60 -25.76
N ILE A 38 12.54 -1.47 -24.87
CA ILE A 38 12.97 -2.87 -24.74
C ILE A 38 12.74 -3.61 -26.06
N LEU A 39 11.54 -3.55 -26.63
CA LEU A 39 11.20 -4.23 -27.89
C LEU A 39 12.10 -3.76 -29.04
N ASN A 40 12.36 -2.46 -29.14
CA ASN A 40 13.26 -1.91 -30.15
C ASN A 40 14.70 -2.41 -29.99
N ILE A 41 15.22 -2.44 -28.75
CA ILE A 41 16.58 -2.92 -28.46
C ILE A 41 16.70 -4.43 -28.69
N CYS A 42 15.71 -5.23 -28.26
CA CYS A 42 15.70 -6.67 -28.50
C CYS A 42 15.71 -6.98 -30.00
N GLY A 43 14.87 -6.30 -30.79
CA GLY A 43 14.85 -6.46 -32.26
C GLY A 43 16.19 -6.09 -32.89
N TRP A 44 16.78 -4.96 -32.49
CA TRP A 44 18.10 -4.56 -32.98
C TRP A 44 19.23 -5.51 -32.58
N ASN A 45 19.22 -6.04 -31.36
CA ASN A 45 20.18 -7.03 -30.88
C ASN A 45 20.09 -8.31 -31.72
N TRP A 46 18.87 -8.76 -32.01
CA TRP A 46 18.62 -9.95 -32.82
C TRP A 46 19.12 -9.78 -34.26
N ASP A 47 18.73 -8.69 -34.93
CA ASP A 47 19.19 -8.36 -36.28
C ASP A 47 20.74 -8.22 -36.33
N THR A 48 21.32 -7.64 -35.29
CA THR A 48 22.78 -7.45 -35.19
C THR A 48 23.50 -8.78 -35.01
N ALA A 49 22.95 -9.68 -34.20
CA ALA A 49 23.48 -11.03 -34.02
C ALA A 49 23.42 -11.82 -35.34
N GLU A 50 22.31 -11.76 -36.08
CA GLU A 50 22.17 -12.41 -37.39
C GLU A 50 23.16 -11.83 -38.41
N HIS A 51 23.26 -10.49 -38.49
CA HIS A 51 24.24 -9.81 -39.35
C HIS A 51 25.69 -10.23 -39.02
N ASN A 52 26.02 -10.37 -37.73
CA ASN A 52 27.35 -10.77 -37.28
C ASN A 52 27.67 -12.24 -37.59
N ALA A 53 26.66 -13.12 -37.60
CA ALA A 53 26.79 -14.52 -37.97
C ALA A 53 27.03 -14.72 -39.49
N LEU A 54 26.61 -13.79 -40.34
CA LEU A 54 26.84 -13.84 -41.78
C LEU A 54 28.30 -13.52 -42.15
N ILE A 55 28.88 -14.33 -43.05
CA ILE A 55 30.26 -14.19 -43.55
C ILE A 55 30.26 -13.98 -45.08
N GLY A 56 31.18 -13.16 -45.59
CA GLY A 56 31.49 -13.06 -47.02
C GLY A 56 30.53 -12.17 -47.81
N LYS A 57 30.32 -12.49 -49.11
CA LYS A 57 29.56 -11.64 -50.05
C LYS A 57 28.06 -11.49 -49.73
N ASN A 58 27.55 -12.26 -48.77
CA ASN A 58 26.16 -12.21 -48.32
C ASN A 58 25.94 -11.30 -47.10
N LYS A 59 27.01 -10.66 -46.58
CA LYS A 59 26.90 -9.74 -45.45
C LYS A 59 26.26 -8.42 -45.91
N SER A 60 25.05 -8.15 -45.43
CA SER A 60 24.29 -6.91 -45.66
C SER A 60 24.90 -5.72 -44.91
N ALA A 61 24.29 -4.52 -44.97
CA ALA A 61 24.67 -3.44 -44.08
C ALA A 61 24.28 -3.78 -42.62
N ALA A 62 25.05 -3.27 -41.66
CA ALA A 62 24.73 -3.47 -40.24
C ALA A 62 23.38 -2.80 -39.88
N PRO A 63 22.55 -3.41 -39.02
CA PRO A 63 21.29 -2.82 -38.57
C PRO A 63 21.51 -1.46 -37.91
N ALA A 64 20.64 -0.49 -38.22
CA ALA A 64 20.68 0.82 -37.60
C ALA A 64 20.17 0.74 -36.16
N LYS A 65 20.94 1.26 -35.22
CA LYS A 65 20.55 1.31 -33.81
C LYS A 65 19.30 2.18 -33.63
N PRO A 66 18.26 1.70 -32.92
CA PRO A 66 17.03 2.47 -32.70
C PRO A 66 17.30 3.69 -31.81
N THR A 67 16.52 4.74 -32.04
CA THR A 67 16.50 5.91 -31.15
C THR A 67 15.54 5.64 -30.01
N LEU A 68 16.01 5.75 -28.77
CA LEU A 68 15.18 5.56 -27.58
C LEU A 68 14.20 6.71 -27.36
N ASN A 69 13.08 6.42 -26.70
CA ASN A 69 12.03 7.40 -26.44
C ASN A 69 12.50 8.52 -25.50
N THR A 70 12.54 9.76 -26.02
CA THR A 70 12.88 10.98 -25.25
C THR A 70 11.67 11.83 -24.87
N ALA A 71 10.45 11.35 -25.12
CA ALA A 71 9.23 12.11 -24.84
C ALA A 71 9.17 12.59 -23.37
N SER A 72 8.51 13.73 -23.14
CA SER A 72 8.37 14.30 -21.80
C SER A 72 7.45 13.47 -20.89
N GLU A 73 7.46 13.79 -19.60
CA GLU A 73 6.46 13.28 -18.65
C GLU A 73 5.04 13.60 -19.10
N LEU A 74 4.10 12.71 -18.77
CA LEU A 74 2.70 12.88 -19.10
C LEU A 74 2.12 14.04 -18.30
N ASN A 75 1.70 15.10 -18.99
CA ASN A 75 1.00 16.21 -18.37
C ASN A 75 -0.49 15.84 -18.17
N LEU A 76 -0.84 15.47 -16.95
CA LEU A 76 -2.22 15.12 -16.60
C LEU A 76 -2.98 16.34 -16.04
N PRO A 77 -4.27 16.49 -16.37
CA PRO A 77 -5.09 17.55 -15.80
C PRO A 77 -5.25 17.36 -14.29
N HIS A 78 -5.56 18.46 -13.59
CA HIS A 78 -5.84 18.41 -12.16
C HIS A 78 -7.08 17.55 -11.87
N VAL A 79 -7.02 16.79 -10.77
CA VAL A 79 -8.14 15.99 -10.28
C VAL A 79 -9.33 16.91 -9.98
N PRO A 80 -10.58 16.54 -10.36
CA PRO A 80 -11.75 17.32 -9.95
C PRO A 80 -11.84 17.41 -8.42
N GLU A 81 -12.00 18.60 -7.85
CA GLU A 81 -12.09 18.76 -6.39
C GLU A 81 -13.52 19.08 -5.93
N PRO A 82 -14.31 18.08 -5.48
CA PRO A 82 -15.67 18.31 -5.05
C PRO A 82 -15.77 18.98 -3.66
N GLY A 83 -14.72 18.92 -2.85
CA GLY A 83 -14.72 19.40 -1.46
C GLY A 83 -14.51 20.90 -1.29
N ASN A 84 -13.88 21.57 -2.25
CA ASN A 84 -13.61 23.00 -2.19
C ASN A 84 -14.90 23.81 -2.45
N GLY A 85 -15.16 24.85 -1.64
CA GLY A 85 -16.34 25.72 -1.81
C GLY A 85 -17.67 25.13 -1.29
N SER A 86 -17.60 24.10 -0.44
CA SER A 86 -18.73 23.54 0.28
C SER A 86 -19.29 24.61 1.22
N GLY A 87 -20.45 25.18 0.88
CA GLY A 87 -21.19 26.10 1.76
C GLY A 87 -21.55 25.44 3.10
N LEU A 88 -22.34 26.13 3.92
CA LEU A 88 -22.66 25.66 5.28
C LEU A 88 -23.55 24.40 5.33
N GLY A 89 -24.04 23.91 4.18
CA GLY A 89 -24.94 22.76 4.08
C GLY A 89 -26.37 23.11 4.50
N LEU A 90 -26.54 23.64 5.72
CA LEU A 90 -27.77 24.23 6.22
C LEU A 90 -27.50 25.62 6.83
N PHE A 91 -28.33 26.60 6.49
CA PHE A 91 -28.34 27.93 7.08
C PHE A 91 -29.74 28.26 7.60
N ILE A 92 -29.86 28.70 8.86
CA ILE A 92 -31.14 29.11 9.46
C ILE A 92 -31.04 30.58 9.91
N ASP A 93 -31.85 31.46 9.31
CA ASP A 93 -31.93 32.90 9.61
C ASP A 93 -33.12 33.20 10.55
N PRO A 94 -33.00 34.05 11.60
CA PRO A 94 -31.82 34.78 12.10
C PRO A 94 -30.99 34.00 13.12
N LEU A 95 -31.32 32.73 13.33
CA LEU A 95 -30.70 31.88 14.33
C LEU A 95 -29.15 31.86 14.22
N MET A 96 -28.64 31.67 13.00
CA MET A 96 -27.20 31.65 12.69
C MET A 96 -26.52 33.04 12.72
N ALA A 97 -27.27 34.14 12.86
CA ALA A 97 -26.74 35.50 12.94
C ALA A 97 -26.47 35.98 14.38
N THR A 98 -26.78 35.16 15.40
CA THR A 98 -26.63 35.52 16.81
C THR A 98 -25.37 34.89 17.45
N PRO A 99 -24.56 35.63 18.23
CA PRO A 99 -23.32 35.10 18.83
C PRO A 99 -23.53 33.93 19.81
N LEU A 100 -24.70 33.84 20.45
CA LEU A 100 -25.06 32.72 21.34
C LEU A 100 -25.20 31.38 20.60
N PHE A 101 -25.42 31.41 19.28
CA PHE A 101 -25.58 30.22 18.45
C PHE A 101 -24.28 29.43 18.25
N MET A 102 -23.13 30.10 18.42
CA MET A 102 -21.80 29.52 18.20
C MET A 102 -21.22 28.78 19.42
N VAL A 103 -21.80 28.92 20.62
CA VAL A 103 -21.14 28.49 21.89
C VAL A 103 -21.82 27.28 22.55
N GLY A 104 -22.88 26.73 21.97
CA GLY A 104 -23.43 25.44 22.36
C GLY A 104 -24.74 25.53 23.12
N THR A 105 -25.73 24.77 22.64
CA THR A 105 -26.24 23.56 23.33
C THR A 105 -27.41 22.92 22.59
N SER A 106 -27.94 23.50 21.50
CA SER A 106 -29.05 22.84 20.79
C SER A 106 -28.94 22.71 19.27
N LEU A 107 -28.19 23.57 18.59
CA LEU A 107 -27.83 23.37 17.17
C LEU A 107 -26.33 23.18 16.94
N GLY A 108 -25.51 23.34 17.98
CA GLY A 108 -24.05 23.18 17.93
C GLY A 108 -23.55 21.74 17.72
N GLY A 109 -24.46 20.77 17.64
CA GLY A 109 -24.20 19.38 17.26
C GLY A 109 -24.73 19.00 15.87
N LEU A 110 -25.59 19.83 15.25
CA LEU A 110 -26.20 19.53 13.97
C LEU A 110 -25.15 19.67 12.86
N ARG A 111 -24.56 18.54 12.48
CA ARG A 111 -23.53 18.46 11.45
C ARG A 111 -24.17 17.99 10.16
N ILE A 112 -24.63 18.95 9.37
CA ILE A 112 -25.18 18.69 8.05
C ILE A 112 -24.03 18.83 7.05
N PRO A 113 -23.80 17.80 6.21
CA PRO A 113 -22.73 17.86 5.23
C PRO A 113 -22.94 19.02 4.26
N GLY A 114 -21.87 19.78 4.02
CA GLY A 114 -21.79 20.72 2.92
C GLY A 114 -21.63 19.99 1.58
N GLY A 115 -21.28 20.76 0.54
CA GLY A 115 -20.93 20.24 -0.78
C GLY A 115 -21.57 21.05 -1.90
N ASP A 116 -20.87 21.25 -3.01
CA ASP A 116 -21.42 21.87 -4.21
C ASP A 116 -21.91 20.77 -5.16
N ILE A 117 -23.23 20.65 -5.33
CA ILE A 117 -23.81 19.62 -6.19
C ILE A 117 -23.38 19.76 -7.65
N HIS A 118 -23.11 20.98 -8.13
CA HIS A 118 -22.62 21.16 -9.50
C HIS A 118 -21.18 20.67 -9.65
N ARG A 119 -20.34 20.83 -8.62
CA ARG A 119 -18.98 20.27 -8.64
C ARG A 119 -18.98 18.75 -8.53
N LEU A 120 -19.84 18.18 -7.67
CA LEU A 120 -20.02 16.74 -7.58
C LEU A 120 -20.49 16.16 -8.92
N GLU A 121 -21.47 16.80 -9.56
CA GLU A 121 -21.94 16.41 -10.89
C GLU A 121 -20.84 16.51 -11.96
N ALA A 122 -20.09 17.61 -11.98
CA ALA A 122 -18.99 17.80 -12.92
C ALA A 122 -17.88 16.75 -12.71
N ALA A 123 -17.50 16.48 -11.46
CA ALA A 123 -16.51 15.47 -11.11
C ALA A 123 -16.97 14.05 -11.48
N ALA A 124 -18.23 13.69 -11.18
CA ALA A 124 -18.80 12.40 -11.57
C ALA A 124 -18.83 12.23 -13.10
N THR A 125 -19.18 13.30 -13.81
CA THR A 125 -19.19 13.32 -15.28
C THR A 125 -17.79 13.16 -15.86
N ALA A 126 -16.80 13.89 -15.32
CA ALA A 126 -15.42 13.80 -15.76
C ALA A 126 -14.82 12.41 -15.52
N TRP A 127 -15.01 11.85 -14.33
CA TRP A 127 -14.57 10.49 -14.02
C TRP A 127 -15.27 9.45 -14.89
N ASN A 128 -16.57 9.61 -15.15
CA ASN A 128 -17.30 8.70 -16.04
C ASN A 128 -16.77 8.82 -17.47
N ALA A 129 -16.56 10.04 -17.96
CA ALA A 129 -16.01 10.28 -19.30
C ALA A 129 -14.62 9.66 -19.46
N PHE A 130 -13.76 9.71 -18.44
CA PHE A 130 -12.48 9.02 -18.43
C PHE A 130 -12.64 7.48 -18.31
N ALA A 131 -13.56 7.01 -17.48
CA ALA A 131 -13.84 5.58 -17.29
C ALA A 131 -14.34 4.90 -18.58
N ILE A 132 -15.09 5.63 -19.41
CA ILE A 132 -15.63 5.14 -20.69
C ILE A 132 -14.91 5.72 -21.90
N SER A 133 -13.89 6.57 -21.71
CA SER A 133 -13.17 7.14 -22.84
C SER A 133 -12.54 5.97 -23.56
N ASP A 134 -13.00 5.73 -24.78
CA ASP A 134 -12.48 4.68 -25.63
C ASP A 134 -11.02 5.03 -25.93
N PRO A 135 -10.04 4.27 -25.42
CA PRO A 135 -8.64 4.56 -25.70
C PRO A 135 -8.24 4.11 -27.11
N PHE A 136 -9.18 3.57 -27.91
CA PHE A 136 -8.98 2.86 -29.17
C PHE A 136 -8.18 1.57 -29.00
N GLU A 137 -8.65 0.43 -29.54
CA GLU A 137 -7.82 -0.64 -30.12
C GLU A 137 -6.68 -1.32 -29.31
N THR A 138 -6.30 -0.92 -28.09
CA THR A 138 -5.08 -1.41 -27.41
C THR A 138 -5.23 -2.62 -26.50
N SER A 139 -6.42 -3.00 -26.02
CA SER A 139 -6.56 -4.38 -25.47
C SER A 139 -6.36 -5.40 -26.60
N PRO A 140 -7.01 -5.24 -27.78
CA PRO A 140 -6.63 -6.01 -28.95
C PRO A 140 -5.17 -5.81 -29.34
N ALA A 141 -4.61 -4.59 -29.32
CA ALA A 141 -3.25 -4.38 -29.81
C ALA A 141 -2.19 -5.00 -28.88
N LEU A 142 -2.26 -4.81 -27.56
CA LEU A 142 -1.33 -5.45 -26.60
C LEU A 142 -1.46 -6.97 -26.68
N ARG A 143 -2.69 -7.47 -26.79
CA ARG A 143 -2.94 -8.91 -26.98
C ARG A 143 -2.41 -9.42 -28.33
N GLN A 144 -2.65 -8.70 -29.42
CA GLN A 144 -2.16 -9.03 -30.77
C GLN A 144 -0.64 -8.98 -30.83
N ILE A 145 -0.01 -8.00 -30.17
CA ILE A 145 1.44 -7.92 -30.02
C ILE A 145 1.92 -9.14 -29.23
N SER A 146 1.29 -9.47 -28.11
CA SER A 146 1.62 -10.67 -27.31
C SER A 146 1.49 -11.95 -28.14
N ASP A 147 0.41 -12.09 -28.91
CA ASP A 147 0.14 -13.25 -29.76
C ASP A 147 1.12 -13.34 -30.94
N SER A 148 1.65 -12.20 -31.41
CA SER A 148 2.66 -12.15 -32.48
C SER A 148 3.98 -12.83 -32.08
N PHE A 149 4.27 -12.90 -30.78
CA PHE A 149 5.44 -13.63 -30.26
C PHE A 149 5.20 -15.15 -30.17
N GLY A 150 3.98 -15.65 -30.35
CA GLY A 150 3.66 -17.08 -30.18
C GLY A 150 4.40 -18.02 -31.14
N ALA A 151 4.95 -17.51 -32.25
CA ALA A 151 5.77 -18.26 -33.20
C ALA A 151 7.28 -18.04 -33.02
N ILE A 152 7.69 -17.14 -32.13
CA ILE A 152 9.09 -16.78 -31.89
C ILE A 152 9.65 -17.64 -30.77
N ASN A 153 10.76 -18.34 -31.04
CA ASN A 153 11.45 -19.16 -30.03
C ASN A 153 12.70 -18.43 -29.55
N ALA A 154 12.55 -17.54 -28.57
CA ALA A 154 13.64 -16.82 -27.92
C ALA A 154 13.42 -16.77 -26.39
N PRO A 155 14.50 -16.82 -25.58
CA PRO A 155 14.40 -16.86 -24.11
C PRO A 155 13.57 -15.73 -23.48
N GLU A 156 13.62 -14.54 -24.07
CA GLU A 156 12.99 -13.31 -23.60
C GLU A 156 11.49 -13.19 -23.93
N VAL A 157 10.95 -14.08 -24.77
CA VAL A 157 9.55 -14.00 -25.24
C VAL A 157 8.56 -14.13 -24.08
N MET A 158 8.82 -15.02 -23.12
CA MET A 158 7.93 -15.20 -21.96
C MET A 158 7.85 -13.93 -21.10
N ASP A 159 8.98 -13.29 -20.85
CA ASP A 159 9.05 -12.05 -20.08
C ASP A 159 8.30 -10.92 -20.80
N ILE A 160 8.46 -10.80 -22.12
CA ILE A 160 7.74 -9.81 -22.94
C ILE A 160 6.22 -10.05 -22.86
N GLN A 161 5.77 -11.29 -22.95
CA GLN A 161 4.35 -11.64 -22.85
C GLN A 161 3.78 -11.35 -21.46
N GLU A 162 4.54 -11.61 -20.40
CA GLU A 162 4.15 -11.26 -19.02
C GLU A 162 4.01 -9.75 -18.83
N ILE A 163 4.95 -8.96 -19.36
CA ILE A 163 4.89 -7.49 -19.33
C ILE A 163 3.63 -7.00 -20.06
N LEU A 164 3.34 -7.54 -21.24
CA LEU A 164 2.14 -7.18 -22.02
C LEU A 164 0.83 -7.51 -21.29
N ILE A 165 0.75 -8.67 -20.65
CA ILE A 165 -0.40 -9.06 -19.80
C ILE A 165 -0.53 -8.11 -18.59
N THR A 166 0.59 -7.76 -17.97
CA THR A 166 0.60 -6.83 -16.83
C THR A 166 0.11 -5.44 -17.23
N LEU A 167 0.52 -4.95 -18.41
CA LEU A 167 0.04 -3.70 -18.97
C LEU A 167 -1.46 -3.78 -19.28
N GLU A 168 -1.95 -4.87 -19.88
CA GLU A 168 -3.38 -5.08 -20.16
C GLU A 168 -4.23 -5.06 -18.87
N ASN A 169 -3.81 -5.80 -17.84
CA ASN A 169 -4.49 -5.80 -16.54
C ASN A 169 -4.45 -4.41 -15.89
N GLY A 170 -3.31 -3.74 -16.04
CA GLY A 170 -3.08 -2.39 -15.56
C GLY A 170 -4.01 -1.36 -16.16
N GLN A 171 -4.22 -1.47 -17.48
CA GLN A 171 -5.24 -0.78 -18.24
C GLN A 171 -6.61 -0.94 -17.57
N ALA A 172 -7.08 -2.18 -17.45
CA ALA A 172 -8.41 -2.49 -16.91
C ALA A 172 -8.60 -1.95 -15.48
N ALA A 173 -7.57 -2.04 -14.65
CA ALA A 173 -7.58 -1.52 -13.29
C ALA A 173 -7.81 0.01 -13.23
N ILE A 174 -7.15 0.79 -14.09
CA ILE A 174 -7.31 2.25 -14.17
C ILE A 174 -8.77 2.61 -14.46
N TRP A 175 -9.39 1.99 -15.47
CA TRP A 175 -10.79 2.30 -15.81
C TRP A 175 -11.78 1.83 -14.77
N ASN A 176 -11.56 0.66 -14.17
CA ASN A 176 -12.42 0.18 -13.11
C ASN A 176 -12.41 1.12 -11.90
N ALA A 177 -11.22 1.61 -11.50
CA ALA A 177 -11.09 2.59 -10.43
C ALA A 177 -11.73 3.94 -10.78
N ALA A 178 -11.50 4.45 -12.01
CA ALA A 178 -12.16 5.66 -12.51
C ALA A 178 -13.70 5.53 -12.53
N GLY A 179 -14.22 4.38 -12.97
CA GLY A 179 -15.64 4.08 -12.95
C GLY A 179 -16.20 3.98 -11.54
N GLY A 180 -15.40 3.47 -10.59
CA GLY A 180 -15.69 3.50 -9.16
C GLY A 180 -15.81 4.90 -8.59
N LEU A 181 -14.84 5.78 -8.90
CA LEU A 181 -14.88 7.20 -8.56
C LEU A 181 -16.12 7.88 -9.14
N ALA A 182 -16.41 7.66 -10.42
CA ALA A 182 -17.60 8.20 -11.08
C ALA A 182 -18.89 7.83 -10.35
N LYS A 183 -19.07 6.55 -10.03
CA LYS A 183 -20.24 6.03 -9.30
C LYS A 183 -20.32 6.58 -7.87
N GLY A 184 -19.21 6.58 -7.15
CA GLY A 184 -19.16 7.08 -5.77
C GLY A 184 -19.47 8.56 -5.66
N VAL A 185 -18.91 9.38 -6.55
CA VAL A 185 -19.20 10.83 -6.61
C VAL A 185 -20.65 11.08 -7.03
N ARG A 186 -21.17 10.33 -8.01
CA ARG A 186 -22.58 10.43 -8.43
C ARG A 186 -23.53 10.07 -7.29
N ALA A 187 -23.24 8.99 -6.54
CA ALA A 187 -24.04 8.62 -5.39
C ALA A 187 -24.07 9.74 -4.33
N TYR A 188 -22.93 10.40 -4.05
CA TYR A 188 -22.93 11.54 -3.14
C TYR A 188 -23.75 12.71 -3.71
N HIS A 189 -23.57 13.06 -4.99
CA HIS A 189 -24.40 14.07 -5.64
C HIS A 189 -25.90 13.83 -5.43
N ASP A 190 -26.38 12.64 -5.82
CA ASP A 190 -27.80 12.31 -5.84
C ASP A 190 -28.37 12.28 -4.41
N GLU A 191 -27.63 11.68 -3.47
CA GLU A 191 -28.03 11.63 -2.06
C GLU A 191 -27.99 12.99 -1.38
N LEU A 192 -27.08 13.90 -1.77
CA LEU A 192 -27.05 15.26 -1.26
C LEU A 192 -28.24 16.09 -1.79
N VAL A 193 -28.62 15.93 -3.06
CA VAL A 193 -29.82 16.56 -3.63
C VAL A 193 -31.08 16.07 -2.90
N ASN A 194 -31.22 14.76 -2.73
CA ASN A 194 -32.37 14.16 -2.03
C ASN A 194 -32.44 14.61 -0.57
N PHE A 195 -31.30 14.63 0.12
CA PHE A 195 -31.21 15.06 1.51
C PHE A 195 -31.64 16.52 1.69
N ARG A 196 -31.21 17.41 0.78
CA ARG A 196 -31.62 18.82 0.82
C ARG A 196 -33.10 19.01 0.58
N ALA A 197 -33.70 18.22 -0.32
CA ALA A 197 -35.13 18.21 -0.50
C ALA A 197 -35.87 17.74 0.76
N ALA A 198 -35.35 16.72 1.45
CA ALA A 198 -35.91 16.23 2.71
C ALA A 198 -35.82 17.27 3.84
N LEU A 199 -34.69 17.98 3.98
CA LEU A 199 -34.57 19.11 4.92
C LEU A 199 -35.57 20.21 4.63
N ALA A 200 -35.74 20.56 3.35
CA ALA A 200 -36.68 21.59 2.94
C ALA A 200 -38.13 21.20 3.23
N ALA A 201 -38.47 19.92 3.09
CA ALA A 201 -39.79 19.37 3.40
C ALA A 201 -40.06 19.30 4.92
N GLU A 202 -39.04 18.99 5.72
CA GLU A 202 -39.16 18.90 7.19
C GLU A 202 -39.25 20.30 7.85
N ALA A 203 -38.67 21.33 7.24
CA ALA A 203 -38.54 22.65 7.87
C ALA A 203 -39.86 23.26 8.40
N PRO A 204 -41.01 23.20 7.69
CA PRO A 204 -42.29 23.69 8.23
C PRO A 204 -42.75 22.94 9.49
N ASP A 205 -42.51 21.63 9.56
CA ASP A 205 -42.90 20.79 10.69
C ASP A 205 -41.89 20.87 11.85
N ALA A 206 -40.63 21.18 11.54
CA ALA A 206 -39.61 21.47 12.56
C ALA A 206 -39.90 22.81 13.27
N PHE A 207 -40.51 23.78 12.59
CA PHE A 207 -40.76 25.14 13.08
C PHE A 207 -42.26 25.50 13.03
N LEU A 208 -43.11 24.67 13.65
CA LEU A 208 -44.59 24.76 13.61
C LEU A 208 -45.18 26.09 14.09
N HIS A 209 -44.42 26.92 14.83
CA HIS A 209 -44.91 28.17 15.42
C HIS A 209 -44.37 29.42 14.71
N GLU A 210 -43.53 29.22 13.72
CA GLU A 210 -42.85 30.27 12.98
C GLU A 210 -43.35 30.29 11.53
N THR A 211 -43.27 31.45 10.88
CA THR A 211 -43.45 31.50 9.42
C THR A 211 -42.13 31.13 8.75
N VAL A 212 -42.13 29.99 8.06
CA VAL A 212 -40.93 29.39 7.45
C VAL A 212 -40.90 29.66 5.94
N THR A 213 -39.78 30.20 5.46
CA THR A 213 -39.45 30.23 4.02
C THR A 213 -38.19 29.41 3.79
N VAL A 214 -38.23 28.50 2.82
CA VAL A 214 -37.07 27.66 2.47
C VAL A 214 -36.57 27.98 1.07
N THR A 215 -35.25 28.10 0.91
CA THR A 215 -34.57 28.20 -0.39
C THR A 215 -33.47 27.17 -0.45
N THR A 216 -33.45 26.35 -1.50
CA THR A 216 -32.38 25.37 -1.73
C THR A 216 -31.48 25.84 -2.85
N THR A 217 -30.17 25.81 -2.62
CA THR A 217 -29.14 26.18 -3.60
C THR A 217 -28.21 25.01 -3.87
N ALA A 218 -27.21 25.23 -4.72
CA ALA A 218 -26.18 24.23 -5.02
C ALA A 218 -25.29 23.90 -3.81
N THR A 219 -25.21 24.75 -2.79
CA THR A 219 -24.29 24.60 -1.65
C THR A 219 -24.97 24.54 -0.29
N GLU A 220 -26.24 24.96 -0.19
CA GLU A 220 -26.95 25.03 1.09
C GLU A 220 -28.48 24.93 0.94
N VAL A 221 -29.13 24.50 2.02
CA VAL A 221 -30.55 24.78 2.29
C VAL A 221 -30.61 25.97 3.25
N ARG A 222 -31.35 27.00 2.86
CA ARG A 222 -31.56 28.21 3.66
C ARG A 222 -32.99 28.25 4.17
N ILE A 223 -33.15 28.22 5.48
CA ILE A 223 -34.42 28.35 6.19
C ILE A 223 -34.48 29.75 6.79
N THR A 224 -35.51 30.52 6.46
CA THR A 224 -35.75 31.86 7.02
C THR A 224 -36.98 31.81 7.90
N LEU A 225 -36.81 32.16 9.17
CA LEU A 225 -37.88 32.21 10.16
C LEU A 225 -38.33 33.65 10.36
N THR A 226 -39.64 33.87 10.32
CA THR A 226 -40.23 35.18 10.63
C THR A 226 -41.30 35.04 11.71
N GLY A 227 -41.35 36.00 12.63
CA GLY A 227 -42.23 35.97 13.80
C GLY A 227 -41.48 35.91 15.14
N LYS A 228 -42.20 35.62 16.23
CA LYS A 228 -41.60 35.44 17.56
C LYS A 228 -41.00 34.04 17.63
N ILE A 229 -39.68 33.94 17.44
CA ILE A 229 -38.91 32.69 17.61
C ILE A 229 -39.10 32.21 19.05
N THR A 230 -39.68 31.03 19.21
CA THR A 230 -40.03 30.45 20.53
C THR A 230 -38.89 29.59 21.10
N ASP A 231 -39.02 29.14 22.35
CA ASP A 231 -38.03 28.30 23.06
C ASP A 231 -37.90 26.86 22.51
N ASN A 232 -38.52 26.53 21.37
CA ASN A 232 -38.58 25.18 20.78
C ASN A 232 -37.47 24.85 19.76
N ILE A 233 -36.40 25.66 19.71
CA ILE A 233 -35.27 25.49 18.77
C ILE A 233 -34.64 24.10 18.88
N ASP A 234 -34.57 23.53 20.08
CA ASP A 234 -33.99 22.23 20.36
C ASP A 234 -34.79 21.08 19.71
N THR A 235 -36.12 21.20 19.70
CA THR A 235 -37.02 20.25 19.04
C THR A 235 -36.86 20.32 17.53
N ALA A 236 -36.80 21.53 16.97
CA ALA A 236 -36.57 21.75 15.54
C ALA A 236 -35.21 21.20 15.09
N ALA A 237 -34.17 21.44 15.89
CA ALA A 237 -32.82 20.92 15.67
C ALA A 237 -32.81 19.39 15.63
N THR A 238 -33.46 18.76 16.60
CA THR A 238 -33.59 17.30 16.70
C THR A 238 -34.34 16.73 15.50
N ALA A 239 -35.39 17.40 15.03
CA ALA A 239 -36.14 16.98 13.84
C ALA A 239 -35.23 16.97 12.59
N LEU A 240 -34.51 18.08 12.35
CA LEU A 240 -33.58 18.20 11.21
C LEU A 240 -32.38 17.24 11.32
N GLU A 241 -31.85 16.98 12.54
CA GLU A 241 -30.80 15.99 12.76
C GLU A 241 -31.27 14.57 12.46
N ASN A 242 -32.52 14.26 12.83
CA ASN A 242 -33.13 12.97 12.54
C ASN A 242 -33.29 12.74 11.04
N VAL A 243 -33.56 13.79 10.25
CA VAL A 243 -33.55 13.69 8.78
C VAL A 243 -32.18 13.19 8.32
N PHE A 244 -31.08 13.83 8.77
CA PHE A 244 -29.73 13.42 8.36
C PHE A 244 -29.38 12.01 8.83
N THR A 245 -29.60 11.71 10.11
CA THR A 245 -29.21 10.44 10.74
C THR A 245 -29.91 9.24 10.10
N ARG A 246 -31.12 9.44 9.57
CA ARG A 246 -31.90 8.39 8.87
C ARG A 246 -31.68 8.40 7.36
N HIS A 247 -31.08 9.45 6.80
CA HIS A 247 -30.84 9.56 5.36
C HIS A 247 -29.69 8.64 4.94
N PRO A 248 -29.79 7.96 3.77
CA PRO A 248 -28.71 7.12 3.24
C PRO A 248 -27.36 7.85 3.09
N LEU A 249 -27.40 9.16 2.82
CA LEU A 249 -26.22 10.04 2.80
C LEU A 249 -25.33 9.89 4.04
N SER A 250 -25.90 9.74 5.24
CA SER A 250 -25.11 9.61 6.47
C SER A 250 -24.23 8.35 6.47
N GLY A 251 -24.76 7.23 5.93
CA GLY A 251 -24.01 5.99 5.76
C GLY A 251 -22.92 6.12 4.69
N LEU A 252 -23.28 6.74 3.56
CA LEU A 252 -22.35 6.97 2.45
C LEU A 252 -21.12 7.78 2.88
N LEU A 253 -21.32 8.83 3.69
CA LEU A 253 -20.22 9.69 4.15
C LEU A 253 -19.34 9.04 5.22
N ARG A 254 -19.91 8.16 6.06
CA ARG A 254 -19.17 7.46 7.12
C ARG A 254 -18.31 6.32 6.59
N THR A 255 -18.84 5.60 5.60
CA THR A 255 -18.18 4.43 5.01
C THR A 255 -18.11 4.62 3.50
N PRO A 256 -17.20 5.48 3.00
CA PRO A 256 -17.05 5.69 1.58
C PRO A 256 -16.63 4.39 0.89
N VAL A 257 -17.39 4.00 -0.13
CA VAL A 257 -17.07 2.83 -0.97
C VAL A 257 -16.94 3.31 -2.41
N PHE A 258 -15.75 3.10 -2.98
CA PHE A 258 -15.48 3.31 -4.40
C PHE A 258 -15.13 1.94 -4.98
N GLY A 259 -15.91 1.45 -5.94
CA GLY A 259 -15.63 0.17 -6.60
C GLY A 259 -14.31 0.21 -7.38
N GLY A 260 -13.68 -0.94 -7.59
CA GLY A 260 -12.47 -1.02 -8.43
C GLY A 260 -11.18 -0.48 -7.81
N ALA A 261 -11.20 -0.07 -6.54
CA ALA A 261 -10.03 0.41 -5.80
C ALA A 261 -9.04 -0.69 -5.35
N GLU A 262 -9.27 -1.96 -5.72
CA GLU A 262 -8.45 -3.11 -5.32
C GLU A 262 -7.13 -3.24 -6.10
N SER A 263 -6.80 -2.23 -6.91
CA SER A 263 -5.71 -2.25 -7.90
C SER A 263 -4.33 -1.88 -7.35
N GLY A 264 -4.16 -1.67 -6.04
CA GLY A 264 -2.89 -1.19 -5.45
C GLY A 264 -1.66 -2.04 -5.80
N ASP A 265 -1.82 -3.34 -6.06
CA ASP A 265 -0.72 -4.22 -6.49
C ASP A 265 -0.20 -3.90 -7.91
N ILE A 266 -1.06 -3.35 -8.78
CA ILE A 266 -0.73 -3.19 -10.21
C ILE A 266 0.20 -2.00 -10.45
N ILE A 267 0.14 -0.97 -9.62
CA ILE A 267 1.01 0.20 -9.75
C ILE A 267 2.47 -0.16 -9.49
N GLY A 268 2.73 -1.04 -8.52
CA GLY A 268 4.07 -1.54 -8.20
C GLY A 268 4.68 -2.30 -9.37
N ARG A 269 3.87 -3.18 -10.00
CA ARG A 269 4.28 -3.91 -11.20
C ARG A 269 4.57 -2.99 -12.39
N MET A 270 3.74 -1.98 -12.65
CA MET A 270 3.99 -1.00 -13.71
C MET A 270 5.27 -0.18 -13.47
N ARG A 271 5.50 0.27 -12.23
CA ARG A 271 6.73 0.99 -11.87
C ARG A 271 7.96 0.10 -12.09
N SER A 272 7.87 -1.16 -11.68
CA SER A 272 8.94 -2.14 -11.91
C SER A 272 9.24 -2.29 -13.40
N ILE A 273 8.21 -2.41 -14.25
CA ILE A 273 8.39 -2.45 -15.71
C ILE A 273 9.08 -1.19 -16.23
N ALA A 274 8.72 0.00 -15.75
CA ALA A 274 9.31 1.27 -16.17
C ALA A 274 10.81 1.40 -15.80
N GLU A 275 11.24 0.66 -14.78
CA GLU A 275 12.60 0.64 -14.24
C GLU A 275 13.46 -0.49 -14.83
N ILE A 276 12.88 -1.42 -15.60
CA ILE A 276 13.63 -2.52 -16.23
C ILE A 276 14.83 -1.94 -16.99
N PRO A 277 16.07 -2.36 -16.64
CA PRO A 277 17.25 -1.88 -17.31
C PRO A 277 17.18 -2.29 -18.78
N LEU A 278 17.53 -1.38 -19.68
CA LEU A 278 17.71 -1.74 -21.07
C LEU A 278 18.93 -2.66 -21.15
N VAL A 279 18.73 -3.82 -21.76
CA VAL A 279 19.78 -4.80 -22.00
C VAL A 279 20.98 -4.09 -22.65
N PRO A 280 22.21 -4.24 -22.12
CA PRO A 280 23.40 -3.70 -22.76
C PRO A 280 23.51 -4.17 -24.20
N GLU A 281 23.89 -3.27 -25.08
CA GLU A 281 24.06 -3.56 -26.51
C GLU A 281 25.26 -4.50 -26.73
N SER A 282 25.05 -5.76 -27.12
CA SER A 282 26.00 -6.48 -27.98
C SER A 282 25.53 -7.87 -28.43
N GLY A 283 26.18 -8.39 -29.48
CA GLY A 283 26.16 -9.80 -29.89
C GLY A 283 26.84 -10.76 -28.90
N ASN A 284 26.76 -10.49 -27.60
CA ASN A 284 27.13 -11.39 -26.51
C ASN A 284 25.87 -12.16 -26.06
N GLN A 285 25.98 -13.49 -26.04
CA GLN A 285 24.87 -14.38 -25.71
C GLN A 285 24.37 -14.24 -24.26
N GLN A 286 25.17 -13.63 -23.37
CA GLN A 286 24.82 -13.34 -21.98
C GLN A 286 23.92 -12.11 -21.83
N ASP A 287 23.91 -11.20 -22.80
CA ASP A 287 23.07 -9.99 -22.73
C ASP A 287 21.58 -10.36 -22.91
N ASN A 288 21.28 -11.52 -23.50
CA ASN A 288 19.92 -12.11 -23.57
C ASN A 288 19.55 -12.94 -22.33
N THR A 289 20.27 -12.83 -21.22
CA THR A 289 19.85 -13.47 -19.97
C THR A 289 18.87 -12.58 -19.22
N ARG A 290 17.60 -13.03 -19.23
CA ARG A 290 16.54 -12.85 -18.24
C ARG A 290 16.26 -11.42 -17.74
N LEU A 291 15.03 -10.96 -17.96
CA LEU A 291 14.52 -9.73 -17.36
C LEU A 291 13.89 -10.05 -15.99
N ASP A 292 14.30 -9.34 -14.93
CA ASP A 292 13.77 -9.52 -13.57
C ASP A 292 12.30 -9.03 -13.50
N GLY A 293 11.34 -9.97 -13.32
CA GLY A 293 9.88 -9.75 -13.29
C GLY A 293 9.14 -10.64 -12.28
N ALA A 294 7.81 -10.84 -12.39
CA ALA A 294 7.06 -11.62 -11.38
C ALA A 294 7.47 -13.11 -11.34
N MET A 295 8.10 -13.62 -12.39
CA MET A 295 8.81 -14.91 -12.33
C MET A 295 10.03 -14.90 -11.39
N ALA A 296 10.77 -13.80 -11.24
CA ALA A 296 11.82 -13.69 -10.22
C ALA A 296 11.19 -13.71 -8.80
N THR A 297 10.02 -13.08 -8.66
CA THR A 297 9.23 -13.11 -7.41
C THR A 297 8.78 -14.53 -7.07
N ILE A 298 8.18 -15.27 -8.02
CA ILE A 298 7.77 -16.67 -7.83
C ILE A 298 9.00 -17.56 -7.59
N GLU A 299 10.09 -17.34 -8.34
CA GLU A 299 11.31 -18.10 -8.13
C GLU A 299 11.91 -17.88 -6.75
N THR A 300 11.71 -16.74 -6.08
CA THR A 300 12.14 -16.63 -4.67
C THR A 300 11.43 -17.61 -3.72
N TRP A 301 10.29 -18.18 -4.12
CA TRP A 301 9.57 -19.20 -3.36
C TRP A 301 10.07 -20.63 -3.62
N GLU A 302 10.73 -20.85 -4.74
CA GLU A 302 11.16 -22.18 -5.20
C GLU A 302 12.69 -22.33 -5.24
N ALA A 303 13.42 -21.22 -5.35
CA ALA A 303 14.86 -21.17 -5.35
C ALA A 303 15.42 -21.41 -3.96
N ALA A 304 16.62 -21.99 -3.91
CA ALA A 304 17.36 -22.10 -2.68
C ALA A 304 17.64 -20.68 -2.13
N PRO A 305 17.45 -20.44 -0.82
CA PRO A 305 17.78 -19.17 -0.19
C PRO A 305 19.25 -18.81 -0.45
N THR A 306 19.53 -17.54 -0.78
CA THR A 306 20.88 -17.04 -0.99
C THR A 306 21.75 -17.30 0.24
N THR A 307 22.95 -17.84 0.03
CA THR A 307 23.90 -18.09 1.11
C THR A 307 25.09 -17.16 1.03
N LEU A 308 25.50 -16.61 2.18
CA LEU A 308 26.58 -15.62 2.23
C LEU A 308 27.86 -16.20 2.81
N SER A 309 28.98 -16.01 2.12
CA SER A 309 30.30 -16.41 2.60
C SER A 309 31.16 -15.19 2.90
N ALA A 310 31.78 -15.14 4.07
CA ALA A 310 32.60 -14.01 4.48
C ALA A 310 33.85 -13.86 3.60
N VAL A 311 34.22 -12.62 3.28
CA VAL A 311 35.44 -12.24 2.56
C VAL A 311 36.28 -11.31 3.41
N ASP A 312 35.73 -10.16 3.77
CA ASP A 312 36.42 -9.13 4.55
C ASP A 312 35.42 -8.36 5.43
N VAL A 313 35.06 -8.96 6.55
CA VAL A 313 34.12 -8.39 7.53
C VAL A 313 34.63 -7.11 8.19
N SER A 314 35.91 -6.77 8.02
CA SER A 314 36.47 -5.51 8.53
C SER A 314 35.88 -4.28 7.82
N LYS A 315 35.34 -4.47 6.62
CA LYS A 315 34.62 -3.44 5.85
C LYS A 315 33.24 -3.11 6.42
N ILE A 316 32.71 -3.94 7.31
CA ILE A 316 31.49 -3.64 8.05
C ILE A 316 31.82 -2.75 9.23
N ASP A 317 31.00 -1.72 9.44
CA ASP A 317 31.07 -0.85 10.62
C ASP A 317 31.17 -1.71 11.89
N PRO A 318 32.19 -1.50 12.76
CA PRO A 318 32.38 -2.29 13.98
C PRO A 318 31.13 -2.39 14.88
N THR A 319 30.27 -1.37 14.84
CA THR A 319 29.01 -1.31 15.60
C THR A 319 27.96 -2.26 15.06
N LEU A 320 27.91 -2.45 13.73
CA LEU A 320 26.94 -3.31 13.06
C LEU A 320 27.46 -4.74 12.87
N ARG A 321 28.79 -4.92 12.90
CA ARG A 321 29.45 -6.21 12.61
C ARG A 321 28.88 -7.38 13.41
N PRO A 322 28.65 -7.31 14.74
CA PRO A 322 28.08 -8.43 15.48
C PRO A 322 26.70 -8.83 14.97
N TRP A 323 25.88 -7.87 14.55
CA TRP A 323 24.54 -8.15 14.01
C TRP A 323 24.62 -8.76 12.62
N THR A 324 25.51 -8.24 11.78
CA THR A 324 25.77 -8.74 10.43
C THR A 324 26.29 -10.19 10.46
N GLU A 325 27.27 -10.48 11.33
CA GLU A 325 27.82 -11.82 11.50
C GLU A 325 26.79 -12.83 12.03
N ALA A 326 25.98 -12.44 13.02
CA ALA A 326 24.89 -13.27 13.52
C ALA A 326 23.82 -13.53 12.45
N ALA A 327 23.42 -12.49 11.70
CA ALA A 327 22.43 -12.62 10.62
C ALA A 327 22.90 -13.57 9.51
N VAL A 328 24.18 -13.49 9.11
CA VAL A 328 24.78 -14.41 8.13
C VAL A 328 24.89 -15.82 8.69
N THR A 329 25.36 -15.97 9.92
CA THR A 329 25.53 -17.28 10.57
C THR A 329 24.21 -18.01 10.68
N TYR A 330 23.20 -17.40 11.29
CA TYR A 330 21.91 -18.05 11.50
C TYR A 330 21.08 -18.12 10.24
N GLY A 331 21.14 -17.11 9.36
CA GLY A 331 20.46 -17.15 8.06
C GLY A 331 20.89 -18.35 7.23
N ASN A 332 22.21 -18.52 7.06
CA ASN A 332 22.75 -19.69 6.35
C ASN A 332 22.36 -21.02 7.02
N GLN A 333 22.40 -21.10 8.36
CA GLN A 333 22.05 -22.33 9.09
C GLN A 333 20.58 -22.71 8.98
N ALA A 334 19.68 -21.72 9.04
CA ALA A 334 18.24 -21.95 8.97
C ALA A 334 17.71 -22.05 7.53
N GLY A 335 18.52 -21.68 6.54
CA GLY A 335 18.07 -21.50 5.16
C GLY A 335 17.10 -20.32 5.06
N ILE A 336 17.46 -19.19 5.63
CA ILE A 336 16.73 -17.91 5.51
C ILE A 336 17.73 -16.87 5.02
N ASP A 337 17.32 -16.04 4.07
CA ASP A 337 18.19 -15.01 3.50
C ASP A 337 18.80 -14.11 4.60
N PRO A 338 20.14 -14.10 4.78
CA PRO A 338 20.79 -13.25 5.76
C PRO A 338 20.45 -11.76 5.66
N ARG A 339 20.17 -11.28 4.43
CA ARG A 339 19.80 -9.89 4.19
C ARG A 339 18.43 -9.57 4.77
N LEU A 340 17.48 -10.52 4.68
CA LEU A 340 16.17 -10.39 5.32
C LEU A 340 16.30 -10.37 6.84
N VAL A 341 17.11 -11.27 7.41
CA VAL A 341 17.34 -11.30 8.86
C VAL A 341 17.83 -9.94 9.34
N LEU A 342 18.86 -9.39 8.68
CA LEU A 342 19.40 -8.09 9.02
C LEU A 342 18.40 -6.95 8.80
N ALA A 343 17.54 -7.06 7.79
CA ALA A 343 16.47 -6.09 7.54
C ALA A 343 15.44 -6.05 8.67
N ILE A 344 15.04 -7.20 9.21
CA ILE A 344 14.13 -7.29 10.37
C ILE A 344 14.80 -6.70 11.62
N VAL A 345 16.08 -7.00 11.84
CA VAL A 345 16.87 -6.40 12.93
C VAL A 345 16.89 -4.88 12.82
N ALA A 346 17.08 -4.34 11.61
CA ALA A 346 17.07 -2.90 11.39
C ALA A 346 15.68 -2.28 11.66
N ASN A 347 14.62 -2.93 11.17
CA ASN A 347 13.25 -2.45 11.30
C ASN A 347 12.76 -2.47 12.76
N GLU A 348 13.16 -3.48 13.54
CA GLU A 348 12.77 -3.62 14.94
C GLU A 348 13.68 -2.86 15.91
N GLY A 349 15.01 -2.93 15.71
CA GLY A 349 16.01 -2.59 16.71
C GLY A 349 16.86 -1.35 16.44
N ALA A 350 17.10 -0.98 15.17
CA ALA A 350 18.14 0.00 14.84
C ALA A 350 17.87 1.40 15.38
N THR A 351 16.62 1.87 15.42
CA THR A 351 16.28 3.18 15.99
C THR A 351 16.55 3.26 17.50
N ARG A 352 16.47 2.14 18.23
CA ARG A 352 16.63 2.12 19.69
C ARG A 352 18.10 2.11 20.10
N THR A 353 18.89 1.23 19.49
CA THR A 353 20.29 1.03 19.88
C THR A 353 21.24 2.08 19.28
N LEU A 354 20.93 2.59 18.07
CA LEU A 354 21.78 3.60 17.40
C LEU A 354 21.52 5.03 17.89
N GLN A 355 20.33 5.34 18.42
CA GLN A 355 20.01 6.69 18.94
C GLN A 355 20.19 6.82 20.46
N GLY A 356 20.13 5.73 21.23
CA GLY A 356 20.16 5.75 22.70
C GLY A 356 21.48 5.39 23.37
N GLY A 357 22.44 4.80 22.65
CA GLY A 357 23.63 4.18 23.26
C GLY A 357 23.28 2.86 23.98
N SER A 358 24.18 1.88 23.93
CA SER A 358 23.95 0.49 24.36
C SER A 358 23.52 0.32 25.84
N GLY A 359 23.73 1.32 26.70
CA GLY A 359 23.33 1.24 28.12
C GLY A 359 21.84 1.46 28.38
N LEU A 360 21.13 2.22 27.52
CA LEU A 360 19.71 2.56 27.75
C LEU A 360 18.73 1.50 27.21
N SER A 361 19.17 0.62 26.29
CA SER A 361 18.32 -0.47 25.76
C SER A 361 18.09 -1.58 26.80
N ASP A 362 19.12 -1.94 27.56
CA ASP A 362 19.07 -3.06 28.49
C ASP A 362 18.25 -2.71 29.73
N GLU A 363 18.40 -1.49 30.27
CA GLU A 363 17.60 -0.97 31.37
C GLU A 363 16.11 -0.87 31.00
N TYR A 364 15.81 -0.52 29.74
CA TYR A 364 14.44 -0.44 29.23
C TYR A 364 13.79 -1.83 29.10
N ASP A 365 14.50 -2.83 28.58
CA ASP A 365 14.00 -4.19 28.47
C ASP A 365 13.85 -4.90 29.83
N ILE A 366 14.73 -4.60 30.80
CA ILE A 366 14.54 -5.02 32.21
C ILE A 366 13.24 -4.42 32.77
N GLY A 367 12.98 -3.14 32.52
CA GLY A 367 11.73 -2.48 32.92
C GLY A 367 10.49 -3.13 32.28
N ARG A 368 10.58 -3.55 31.01
CA ARG A 368 9.51 -4.30 30.32
C ARG A 368 9.28 -5.67 30.92
N TYR A 369 10.35 -6.43 31.19
CA TYR A 369 10.23 -7.74 31.83
C TYR A 369 9.54 -7.63 33.20
N LEU A 370 9.96 -6.69 34.04
CA LEU A 370 9.37 -6.47 35.37
C LEU A 370 7.91 -6.01 35.33
N THR A 371 7.49 -5.32 34.25
CA THR A 371 6.11 -4.83 34.09
C THR A 371 5.21 -5.79 33.29
N ASP A 372 5.76 -6.88 32.75
CA ASP A 372 5.04 -7.83 31.93
C ASP A 372 3.82 -8.46 32.64
N PRO A 373 3.93 -8.98 33.89
CA PRO A 373 2.78 -9.56 34.59
C PRO A 373 1.66 -8.55 34.82
N ALA A 374 2.02 -7.29 35.10
CA ALA A 374 1.05 -6.21 35.29
C ALA A 374 0.35 -5.82 33.99
N ARG A 375 1.07 -5.84 32.85
CA ARG A 375 0.52 -5.55 31.52
C ARG A 375 -0.42 -6.65 31.03
N VAL A 376 -0.06 -7.91 31.26
CA VAL A 376 -0.93 -9.06 30.97
C VAL A 376 -2.19 -8.99 31.83
N ALA A 377 -2.05 -8.76 33.13
CA ALA A 377 -3.19 -8.58 34.04
C ALA A 377 -4.09 -7.40 33.63
N GLY A 378 -3.52 -6.25 33.27
CA GLY A 378 -4.24 -5.10 32.74
C GLY A 378 -4.99 -5.42 31.44
N GLY A 379 -4.39 -6.22 30.54
CA GLY A 379 -5.01 -6.71 29.31
C GLY A 379 -6.20 -7.66 29.55
N TYR A 380 -6.15 -8.50 30.59
CA TYR A 380 -7.31 -9.32 30.99
C TYR A 380 -8.42 -8.52 31.65
N LEU A 381 -8.08 -7.44 32.36
CA LEU A 381 -9.02 -6.58 33.06
C LEU A 381 -9.58 -5.44 32.18
N GLY A 382 -9.08 -5.27 30.95
CA GLY A 382 -9.48 -4.18 30.06
C GLY A 382 -8.97 -2.79 30.48
N ILE A 383 -7.98 -2.72 31.38
CA ILE A 383 -7.41 -1.48 31.91
C ILE A 383 -5.96 -1.41 31.44
N GLY A 384 -5.75 -0.86 30.24
CA GLY A 384 -4.41 -0.54 29.71
C GLY A 384 -3.41 -1.69 29.73
N GLY A 385 -3.37 -2.49 28.67
CA GLY A 385 -2.43 -3.61 28.52
C GLY A 385 -2.78 -4.47 27.30
N ASN A 386 -1.84 -5.33 26.86
CA ASN A 386 -2.13 -6.38 25.88
C ASN A 386 -2.10 -7.73 26.62
N LYS A 387 -3.02 -8.63 26.31
CA LYS A 387 -3.09 -10.00 26.86
C LYS A 387 -1.85 -10.83 26.56
N GLU A 388 -1.02 -10.38 25.62
CA GLU A 388 0.18 -11.08 25.14
C GLU A 388 1.49 -10.57 25.76
N GLY A 389 1.42 -9.62 26.70
CA GLY A 389 2.60 -9.10 27.39
C GLY A 389 3.44 -8.10 26.59
N ASN A 390 4.66 -7.90 27.05
CA ASN A 390 5.73 -7.12 26.46
C ASN A 390 6.54 -7.98 25.48
N SER A 391 7.35 -7.29 24.69
CA SER A 391 8.33 -7.87 23.77
C SER A 391 9.73 -7.51 24.27
N LEU A 392 10.69 -8.44 24.16
CA LEU A 392 12.06 -8.28 24.63
C LEU A 392 13.09 -8.40 23.50
N GLY A 393 14.26 -7.82 23.74
CA GLY A 393 15.44 -7.96 22.90
C GLY A 393 15.41 -7.08 21.66
N LEU A 394 16.53 -7.10 20.93
CA LEU A 394 16.80 -6.29 19.74
C LEU A 394 15.68 -6.37 18.69
N THR A 395 15.05 -7.53 18.56
CA THR A 395 14.05 -7.84 17.53
C THR A 395 12.62 -7.88 18.07
N ASN A 396 12.41 -7.43 19.32
CA ASN A 396 11.10 -7.20 19.93
C ASN A 396 10.21 -8.46 19.95
N MET A 397 10.78 -9.60 20.34
CA MET A 397 10.08 -10.89 20.34
C MET A 397 9.23 -11.11 21.60
N LYS A 398 8.01 -11.65 21.43
CA LYS A 398 7.09 -12.01 22.52
C LYS A 398 7.42 -13.38 23.12
N GLU A 399 7.05 -13.60 24.37
CA GLU A 399 7.31 -14.86 25.09
C GLU A 399 6.71 -16.07 24.38
N ASN A 400 5.41 -16.01 24.05
CA ASN A 400 4.74 -17.11 23.36
C ASN A 400 5.42 -17.39 22.01
N THR A 401 5.80 -16.35 21.26
CA THR A 401 6.51 -16.51 19.99
C THR A 401 7.86 -17.19 20.16
N PHE A 402 8.63 -16.82 21.19
CA PHE A 402 9.90 -17.48 21.49
C PHE A 402 9.68 -18.95 21.88
N ASN A 403 8.68 -19.24 22.71
CA ASN A 403 8.34 -20.59 23.12
C ASN A 403 7.90 -21.47 21.94
N ASP A 404 7.13 -20.91 20.99
CA ASP A 404 6.75 -21.60 19.76
C ASP A 404 7.98 -21.95 18.91
N VAL A 405 8.93 -21.01 18.79
CA VAL A 405 10.22 -21.22 18.09
C VAL A 405 11.06 -22.27 18.80
N LYS A 406 11.19 -22.20 20.13
CA LYS A 406 11.91 -23.18 20.96
C LYS A 406 11.29 -24.58 20.83
N ALA A 407 9.97 -24.67 20.79
CA ALA A 407 9.27 -25.93 20.60
C ALA A 407 9.48 -26.51 19.20
N ALA A 408 9.53 -25.66 18.16
CA ALA A 408 9.77 -26.10 16.78
C ALA A 408 11.23 -26.46 16.51
N PHE A 409 12.19 -25.85 17.22
CA PHE A 409 13.63 -26.04 17.03
C PHE A 409 14.36 -26.30 18.36
N PRO A 410 14.03 -27.39 19.08
CA PRO A 410 14.53 -27.61 20.45
C PRO A 410 16.06 -27.72 20.52
N ASP A 411 16.71 -28.29 19.50
CA ASP A 411 18.18 -28.41 19.46
C ASP A 411 18.88 -27.05 19.40
N GLN A 412 18.18 -26.02 18.89
CA GLN A 412 18.70 -24.67 18.77
C GLN A 412 18.54 -23.88 20.08
N PHE A 413 17.47 -24.12 20.85
CA PHE A 413 17.09 -23.27 21.99
C PHE A 413 16.96 -24.02 23.32
N LYS A 414 17.50 -25.24 23.44
CA LYS A 414 17.34 -26.11 24.62
C LYS A 414 17.71 -25.45 25.97
N ASN A 415 18.68 -24.55 25.96
CA ASN A 415 19.22 -23.89 27.15
C ASN A 415 18.86 -22.41 27.23
N ASP A 416 18.04 -21.92 26.29
CA ASP A 416 17.72 -20.50 26.15
C ASP A 416 16.26 -20.28 26.54
N ASP A 417 15.98 -19.29 27.35
CA ASP A 417 14.63 -18.87 27.74
C ASP A 417 14.33 -17.47 27.23
N TRP A 418 13.05 -17.09 27.15
CA TRP A 418 12.64 -15.81 26.56
C TRP A 418 13.28 -14.59 27.24
N HIS A 419 13.51 -14.65 28.55
CA HIS A 419 14.16 -13.57 29.30
C HIS A 419 15.67 -13.43 28.98
N ASP A 420 16.30 -14.47 28.42
CA ASP A 420 17.70 -14.40 27.99
C ASP A 420 17.89 -13.51 26.76
N LEU A 421 16.80 -13.07 26.11
CA LEU A 421 16.85 -12.08 25.02
C LEU A 421 17.31 -10.69 25.48
N ILE A 422 17.22 -10.39 26.79
CA ILE A 422 17.61 -9.09 27.35
C ILE A 422 19.13 -8.96 27.28
N GLY A 423 19.63 -7.96 26.54
CA GLY A 423 21.06 -7.71 26.35
C GLY A 423 21.79 -8.75 25.48
N ASN A 424 21.10 -9.81 25.03
CA ASN A 424 21.69 -10.85 24.17
C ASN A 424 21.22 -10.68 22.72
N ASN A 425 21.88 -9.77 22.00
CA ASN A 425 21.59 -9.50 20.60
C ASN A 425 21.78 -10.72 19.70
N ASP A 426 22.76 -11.58 19.99
CA ASP A 426 23.03 -12.79 19.22
C ASP A 426 21.86 -13.77 19.30
N LEU A 427 21.36 -14.05 20.52
CA LEU A 427 20.18 -14.88 20.74
C LEU A 427 18.91 -14.26 20.13
N ALA A 428 18.74 -12.93 20.21
CA ALA A 428 17.60 -12.25 19.60
C ALA A 428 17.58 -12.38 18.08
N ILE A 429 18.74 -12.25 17.42
CA ILE A 429 18.88 -12.46 15.98
C ILE A 429 18.61 -13.92 15.63
N LYS A 430 19.20 -14.87 16.36
CA LYS A 430 18.95 -16.31 16.19
C LYS A 430 17.46 -16.65 16.29
N ALA A 431 16.80 -16.19 17.35
CA ALA A 431 15.38 -16.44 17.58
C ALA A 431 14.52 -15.86 16.43
N THR A 432 14.83 -14.64 15.97
CA THR A 432 14.14 -14.04 14.82
C THR A 432 14.35 -14.84 13.54
N THR A 433 15.57 -15.29 13.24
CA THR A 433 15.83 -16.12 12.08
C THR A 433 15.01 -17.41 12.10
N TYR A 434 14.99 -18.11 13.23
CA TYR A 434 14.20 -19.34 13.36
C TYR A 434 12.69 -19.07 13.44
N LYS A 435 12.23 -17.88 13.85
CA LYS A 435 10.83 -17.48 13.68
C LYS A 435 10.46 -17.33 12.20
N LEU A 436 11.32 -16.71 11.39
CA LEU A 436 11.11 -16.64 9.94
C LEU A 436 11.06 -18.05 9.33
N LYS A 437 11.95 -18.96 9.78
CA LYS A 437 11.92 -20.37 9.36
C LYS A 437 10.65 -21.10 9.78
N LEU A 438 10.14 -20.84 10.99
CA LEU A 438 8.87 -21.38 11.45
C LEU A 438 7.71 -20.92 10.56
N ILE A 439 7.65 -19.63 10.25
CA ILE A 439 6.63 -19.05 9.36
C ILE A 439 6.70 -19.70 7.97
N GLU A 440 7.91 -19.80 7.40
CA GLU A 440 8.13 -20.45 6.10
C GLU A 440 7.60 -21.89 6.11
N ASN A 441 8.02 -22.70 7.09
CA ASN A 441 7.60 -24.10 7.21
C ASN A 441 6.08 -24.25 7.40
N GLN A 442 5.49 -23.39 8.23
CA GLN A 442 4.08 -23.48 8.61
C GLN A 442 3.16 -22.98 7.50
N PHE A 443 3.48 -21.84 6.89
CA PHE A 443 2.57 -21.13 5.98
C PHE A 443 3.01 -21.19 4.52
N GLY A 444 4.31 -21.25 4.23
CA GLY A 444 4.86 -21.26 2.87
C GLY A 444 4.17 -22.26 1.92
N PRO A 445 3.99 -23.54 2.32
CA PRO A 445 3.30 -24.54 1.50
C PRO A 445 1.82 -24.23 1.22
N GLN A 446 1.20 -23.37 2.02
CA GLN A 446 -0.22 -23.04 1.94
C GLN A 446 -0.49 -21.74 1.15
N VAL A 447 0.55 -20.94 0.87
CA VAL A 447 0.39 -19.63 0.23
C VAL A 447 -0.21 -19.75 -1.17
N HIS A 448 -1.27 -18.97 -1.42
CA HIS A 448 -1.95 -18.89 -2.72
C HIS A 448 -1.04 -18.29 -3.80
N ASP A 449 -1.21 -18.70 -5.05
CA ASP A 449 -0.42 -18.19 -6.19
C ASP A 449 -0.59 -16.67 -6.40
N ASP A 450 -1.73 -16.12 -5.99
CA ASP A 450 -1.95 -14.67 -5.98
C ASP A 450 -1.00 -13.93 -5.04
N ILE A 451 -0.58 -14.52 -3.93
CA ILE A 451 0.44 -13.91 -3.06
C ILE A 451 1.83 -14.15 -3.65
N LYS A 452 2.12 -15.36 -4.13
CA LYS A 452 3.44 -15.70 -4.70
C LYS A 452 3.79 -14.88 -5.94
N SER A 453 2.80 -14.55 -6.75
CA SER A 453 2.97 -13.73 -7.95
C SER A 453 3.16 -12.24 -7.62
N LYS A 454 2.82 -11.79 -6.41
CA LYS A 454 2.84 -10.38 -5.97
C LYS A 454 4.02 -10.04 -5.09
N TYR A 455 4.38 -10.97 -4.22
CA TYR A 455 5.35 -10.75 -3.16
C TYR A 455 6.41 -11.84 -3.19
N THR A 456 7.67 -11.42 -2.99
CA THR A 456 8.77 -12.36 -2.80
C THR A 456 8.56 -13.15 -1.51
N LEU A 457 9.21 -14.30 -1.38
CA LEU A 457 9.22 -15.05 -0.13
C LEU A 457 9.66 -14.14 1.03
N ASN A 458 10.72 -13.35 0.84
CA ASN A 458 11.23 -12.44 1.87
C ASN A 458 10.20 -11.39 2.30
N GLN A 459 9.44 -10.82 1.35
CA GLN A 459 8.35 -9.88 1.64
C GLN A 459 7.21 -10.54 2.43
N PHE A 460 6.81 -11.76 2.04
CA PHE A 460 5.80 -12.51 2.77
C PHE A 460 6.25 -12.87 4.19
N LEU A 461 7.50 -13.31 4.37
CA LEU A 461 8.06 -13.63 5.68
C LEU A 461 8.14 -12.38 6.57
N ALA A 462 8.55 -11.23 6.03
CA ALA A 462 8.56 -9.97 6.78
C ALA A 462 7.16 -9.52 7.21
N ALA A 463 6.19 -9.55 6.28
CA ALA A 463 4.79 -9.24 6.56
C ALA A 463 4.23 -10.15 7.67
N SER A 464 4.51 -11.45 7.56
CA SER A 464 4.04 -12.46 8.51
C SER A 464 4.70 -12.35 9.89
N TYR A 465 5.99 -11.99 9.94
CA TYR A 465 6.70 -11.74 11.19
C TYR A 465 6.03 -10.63 12.01
N ASN A 466 5.66 -9.53 11.34
CA ASN A 466 4.99 -8.40 12.01
C ASN A 466 3.53 -8.72 12.40
N ALA A 467 2.80 -9.38 11.51
CA ALA A 467 1.38 -9.61 11.67
C ALA A 467 1.04 -10.73 12.68
N GLY A 468 1.94 -11.71 12.82
CA GLY A 468 1.74 -12.91 13.63
C GLY A 468 0.80 -13.94 12.99
N ASP A 469 0.85 -15.15 13.54
CA ASP A 469 0.31 -16.38 12.93
C ASP A 469 -1.20 -16.33 12.60
N LYS A 470 -1.99 -15.60 13.41
CA LYS A 470 -3.43 -15.43 13.18
C LYS A 470 -3.70 -14.63 11.90
N GLU A 471 -2.99 -13.53 11.71
CA GLU A 471 -3.16 -12.70 10.51
C GLU A 471 -2.49 -13.35 9.30
N THR A 472 -1.34 -14.02 9.49
CA THR A 472 -0.73 -14.82 8.40
C THR A 472 -1.67 -15.90 7.89
N SER A 473 -2.35 -16.63 8.79
CA SER A 473 -3.43 -17.55 8.41
C SER A 473 -4.50 -16.88 7.56
N ARG A 474 -4.88 -15.63 7.88
CA ARG A 474 -5.84 -14.86 7.09
C ARG A 474 -5.27 -14.47 5.73
N TYR A 475 -4.00 -14.10 5.63
CA TYR A 475 -3.36 -13.78 4.35
C TYR A 475 -3.42 -14.99 3.41
N VAL A 476 -3.01 -16.14 3.92
CA VAL A 476 -3.06 -17.42 3.20
C VAL A 476 -4.49 -17.75 2.73
N GLN A 477 -5.50 -17.57 3.60
CA GLN A 477 -6.90 -17.86 3.27
C GLN A 477 -7.52 -16.88 2.27
N THR A 478 -7.11 -15.61 2.30
CA THR A 478 -7.74 -14.54 1.50
C THR A 478 -6.96 -14.19 0.24
N GLY A 479 -5.74 -14.69 0.07
CA GLY A 479 -4.86 -14.35 -1.06
C GLY A 479 -4.36 -12.90 -1.03
N SER A 480 -4.40 -12.22 0.12
CA SER A 480 -4.04 -10.80 0.22
C SER A 480 -3.37 -10.43 1.56
N ILE A 481 -2.29 -9.64 1.49
CA ILE A 481 -1.62 -9.05 2.65
C ILE A 481 -2.35 -7.75 3.03
N GLY A 482 -2.74 -7.62 4.31
CA GLY A 482 -3.50 -6.46 4.78
C GLY A 482 -2.66 -5.17 4.93
N PRO A 483 -3.29 -3.98 4.97
CA PRO A 483 -2.59 -2.68 4.92
C PRO A 483 -1.53 -2.47 6.01
N ALA A 484 -1.78 -2.97 7.23
CA ALA A 484 -0.83 -2.85 8.34
C ALA A 484 0.48 -3.57 8.03
N ALA A 485 0.40 -4.79 7.50
CA ALA A 485 1.57 -5.59 7.12
C ALA A 485 2.25 -5.07 5.85
N THR A 486 1.49 -4.48 4.91
CA THR A 486 2.05 -3.81 3.72
C THR A 486 3.05 -2.72 4.13
N SER A 487 2.67 -1.83 5.06
CA SER A 487 3.56 -0.75 5.51
C SER A 487 4.85 -1.28 6.17
N TYR A 488 4.76 -2.40 6.90
CA TYR A 488 5.92 -3.02 7.52
C TYR A 488 6.84 -3.67 6.49
N MET A 489 6.25 -4.39 5.54
CA MET A 489 6.94 -5.05 4.43
C MET A 489 7.68 -4.05 3.55
N GLU A 490 7.09 -2.89 3.25
CA GLU A 490 7.76 -1.83 2.49
C GLU A 490 9.02 -1.32 3.20
N ARG A 491 8.93 -1.05 4.52
CA ARG A 491 10.11 -0.68 5.32
C ARG A 491 11.15 -1.79 5.37
N ALA A 492 10.73 -3.04 5.56
CA ALA A 492 11.62 -4.19 5.54
C ALA A 492 12.32 -4.33 4.17
N THR A 493 11.63 -4.01 3.07
CA THR A 493 12.22 -4.02 1.72
C THR A 493 13.30 -2.95 1.57
N GLN A 494 13.08 -1.74 2.09
CA GLN A 494 14.10 -0.69 2.11
C GLN A 494 15.33 -1.11 2.92
N HIS A 495 15.11 -1.71 4.10
CA HIS A 495 16.19 -2.24 4.92
C HIS A 495 16.89 -3.44 4.28
N PHE A 496 16.18 -4.26 3.51
CA PHE A 496 16.76 -5.36 2.75
C PHE A 496 17.73 -4.85 1.69
N ASN A 497 17.37 -3.81 0.93
CA ASN A 497 18.27 -3.19 -0.04
C ASN A 497 19.51 -2.60 0.64
N HIS A 498 19.34 -1.99 1.82
CA HIS A 498 20.49 -1.52 2.59
C HIS A 498 21.37 -2.68 3.08
N ALA A 499 20.78 -3.79 3.53
CA ALA A 499 21.50 -4.99 3.92
C ALA A 499 22.24 -5.62 2.73
N GLN A 500 21.65 -5.62 1.54
CA GLN A 500 22.28 -6.04 0.29
C GLN A 500 23.55 -5.22 0.02
N ASP A 501 23.47 -3.89 0.14
CA ASP A 501 24.64 -3.03 -0.08
C ASP A 501 25.72 -3.24 0.97
N LEU A 502 25.30 -3.35 2.23
CA LEU A 502 26.21 -3.58 3.35
C LEU A 502 26.92 -4.93 3.26
N LEU A 503 26.22 -5.99 2.88
CA LEU A 503 26.74 -7.36 2.85
C LEU A 503 27.47 -7.69 1.54
N CYS A 504 26.78 -7.50 0.42
CA CYS A 504 27.24 -7.93 -0.90
C CYS A 504 28.05 -6.83 -1.59
N SER A 505 27.50 -5.63 -1.73
CA SER A 505 28.12 -4.54 -2.53
C SER A 505 29.40 -3.99 -1.88
N SER A 506 29.53 -4.06 -0.55
CA SER A 506 30.76 -3.69 0.17
C SER A 506 31.94 -4.62 -0.11
N GLY A 507 31.67 -5.83 -0.64
CA GLY A 507 32.64 -6.91 -0.77
C GLY A 507 33.08 -7.47 0.59
N ALA A 508 32.26 -7.32 1.64
CA ALA A 508 32.45 -8.00 2.92
C ALA A 508 32.04 -9.47 2.84
N TYR A 509 31.03 -9.79 2.02
CA TYR A 509 30.55 -11.15 1.77
C TYR A 509 30.36 -11.41 0.26
N ILE A 510 30.48 -12.68 -0.14
CA ILE A 510 30.02 -13.19 -1.44
C ILE A 510 28.60 -13.73 -1.24
N CYS A 511 27.67 -13.27 -2.07
CA CYS A 511 26.27 -13.67 -2.06
C CYS A 511 26.07 -14.71 -3.18
N ASN A 512 25.87 -15.98 -2.80
CA ASN A 512 25.83 -17.13 -3.70
C ASN A 512 24.40 -17.62 -3.94
#